data_AF-A0A1H7YG43-F1
#
_entry.id   AF-A0A1H7YG43-F1
#
_cell.length_a   1.000
_cell.length_b   1.000
_cell.length_c   1.000
_cell.angle_alpha   90.00
_cell.angle_beta   90.00
_cell.angle_gamma   90.00
#
_symmetry.space_group_name_H-M   'P 1'
#
loop_
_entity.id
_entity.type
_entity.pdbx_description
1 polymer ?
#
loop_
_entity_poly.entity_id
_entity_poly.type
_entity_poly.pdbx_seq_one_letter_code
_entity_poly.pdbx_strand_id
1 'polypeptide(L)'
;MKTAILIAIGLMASVGLGYILVALQRWILKPRYPTHVAAVLPVFGNEPDIEQQLRSAYTDLLQGTFGTNPILLIADFGADVETLTVCTIFCQGCSYARICSGDDLPSVLKGLQNK
;
A
#
# COMPACT_ATOMS: atom_id res chain seq x y z
N MET A 1 43.79 -7.43 10.54
CA MET A 1 42.81 -6.65 11.32
C MET A 1 42.48 -5.30 10.69
N LYS A 2 43.44 -4.40 10.42
CA LYS A 2 43.16 -3.07 9.83
C LYS A 2 42.38 -3.12 8.50
N THR A 3 42.74 -4.04 7.60
CA THR A 3 42.07 -4.23 6.31
C THR A 3 40.61 -4.68 6.45
N ALA A 4 40.33 -5.61 7.37
CA ALA A 4 38.97 -6.09 7.64
C ALA A 4 38.06 -4.97 8.18
N ILE A 5 38.59 -4.10 9.04
CA ILE A 5 37.86 -2.94 9.57
C ILE A 5 37.53 -1.95 8.44
N LEU A 6 38.47 -1.67 7.54
CA LEU A 6 38.23 -0.78 6.40
C LEU A 6 37.17 -1.34 5.44
N ILE A 7 37.17 -2.66 5.19
CA ILE A 7 36.14 -3.31 4.37
C ILE A 7 34.77 -3.20 5.04
N ALA A 8 34.69 -3.46 6.35
CA ALA A 8 33.43 -3.35 7.09
C ALA A 8 32.87 -1.90 7.07
N ILE A 9 33.75 -0.90 7.24
CA ILE A 9 33.38 0.52 7.13
C ILE A 9 32.88 0.83 5.71
N GLY A 10 33.57 0.35 4.68
CA GLY A 10 33.17 0.54 3.29
C GLY A 10 31.78 -0.04 2.97
N LEU A 11 31.47 -1.23 3.51
CA LEU A 11 30.17 -1.86 3.35
C LEU A 11 29.06 -1.12 4.11
N MET A 12 29.31 -0.66 5.34
CA MET A 12 28.32 0.16 6.06
C MET A 12 28.08 1.49 5.35
N ALA A 13 29.14 2.12 4.82
CA ALA A 13 29.03 3.36 4.09
C ALA A 13 28.21 3.21 2.79
N SER A 14 28.38 2.11 2.05
CA SER A 14 27.59 1.87 0.83
C SER A 14 26.11 1.61 1.12
N VAL A 15 25.79 0.86 2.18
CA VAL A 15 24.40 0.66 2.63
C VAL A 15 23.78 2.00 3.05
N GLY A 16 24.51 2.80 3.83
CA GLY A 16 24.07 4.13 4.25
C GLY A 16 23.81 5.06 3.06
N LEU A 17 24.71 5.05 2.07
CA LEU A 17 24.55 5.83 0.84
C LEU A 17 23.30 5.41 0.06
N GLY A 18 23.02 4.11 -0.03
CA GLY A 18 21.79 3.59 -0.65
C GLY A 18 20.52 4.12 0.01
N TYR A 19 20.47 4.13 1.34
CA TYR A 19 19.35 4.71 2.09
C TYR A 19 19.18 6.21 1.82
N ILE A 20 20.28 6.97 1.76
CA ILE A 20 20.24 8.41 1.46
C ILE A 20 19.68 8.66 0.05
N LEU A 21 20.10 7.86 -0.94
CA LEU A 21 19.60 7.98 -2.32
C LEU A 21 18.09 7.72 -2.41
N VAL A 22 17.59 6.67 -1.74
CA VAL A 22 16.15 6.36 -1.70
C VAL A 22 15.37 7.47 -1.00
N ALA A 23 15.90 8.01 0.10
CA ALA A 23 15.28 9.13 0.81
C ALA A 23 15.22 10.39 -0.07
N LEU A 24 16.30 10.69 -0.79
CA LEU A 24 16.37 11.82 -1.72
C LEU A 24 15.39 11.65 -2.88
N GLN A 25 15.32 10.46 -3.48
CA GLN A 25 14.35 10.13 -4.52
C GLN A 25 12.91 10.36 -4.02
N ARG A 26 12.58 9.85 -2.82
CA ARG A 26 11.25 10.05 -2.21
C ARG A 26 10.94 11.52 -1.96
N TRP A 27 11.94 12.30 -1.55
CA TRP A 27 11.77 13.73 -1.32
C TRP A 27 11.52 14.51 -2.61
N ILE A 28 12.26 14.19 -3.69
CA ILE A 28 12.11 14.83 -5.01
C ILE A 28 10.78 14.45 -5.67
N LEU A 29 10.39 13.17 -5.57
CA LEU A 29 9.16 12.64 -6.19
C LEU A 29 7.91 12.86 -5.35
N LYS A 30 8.04 13.46 -4.15
CA LYS A 30 6.89 13.73 -3.31
C LYS A 30 5.94 14.69 -4.05
N PRO A 31 4.66 14.34 -4.22
CA PRO A 31 3.70 15.24 -4.84
C PRO A 31 3.63 16.54 -4.05
N ARG A 32 3.72 17.67 -4.78
CA ARG A 32 3.75 19.03 -4.19
C ARG A 32 2.41 19.44 -3.59
N TYR A 33 1.34 18.74 -3.96
CA TYR A 33 -0.02 18.95 -3.48
C TYR A 33 -0.52 17.67 -2.80
N PRO A 34 -1.38 17.79 -1.77
CA PRO A 34 -2.05 16.63 -1.17
C PRO A 34 -2.86 15.93 -2.26
N THR A 35 -2.39 14.77 -2.70
CA THR A 35 -3.11 13.90 -3.62
C THR A 35 -3.80 12.82 -2.80
N HIS A 36 -5.13 12.75 -2.92
CA HIS A 36 -5.86 11.58 -2.43
C HIS A 36 -5.53 10.40 -3.34
N VAL A 37 -4.92 9.37 -2.77
CA VAL A 37 -4.58 8.14 -3.48
C VAL A 37 -5.49 7.04 -2.98
N ALA A 38 -6.23 6.45 -3.91
CA ALA A 38 -7.00 5.24 -3.66
C ALA A 38 -6.40 4.10 -4.48
N ALA A 39 -5.98 3.02 -3.82
CA ALA A 39 -5.71 1.76 -4.50
C ALA A 39 -7.00 0.94 -4.51
N VAL A 40 -7.29 0.30 -5.63
CA VAL A 40 -8.45 -0.58 -5.77
C VAL A 40 -7.95 -1.99 -5.99
N LEU A 41 -8.36 -2.92 -5.13
CA LEU A 41 -8.15 -4.35 -5.30
C LEU A 41 -9.49 -5.00 -5.62
N PRO A 42 -9.73 -5.42 -6.87
CA PRO A 42 -10.93 -6.15 -7.23
C PRO A 42 -10.82 -7.60 -6.73
N VAL A 43 -11.92 -8.14 -6.21
CA VAL A 43 -11.98 -9.49 -5.64
C VAL A 43 -13.13 -10.26 -6.29
N PHE A 44 -12.85 -11.48 -6.75
CA PHE A 44 -13.79 -12.30 -7.51
C PHE A 44 -13.85 -13.73 -6.97
N GLY A 45 -15.05 -14.29 -6.83
CA GLY A 45 -15.24 -15.71 -6.50
C GLY A 45 -14.45 -16.16 -5.27
N ASN A 46 -13.76 -17.29 -5.41
CA ASN A 46 -12.90 -17.83 -4.37
C ASN A 46 -11.44 -17.44 -4.65
N GLU A 47 -10.85 -16.65 -3.76
CA GLU A 47 -9.43 -16.28 -3.81
C GLU A 47 -8.69 -16.81 -2.57
N PRO A 48 -8.04 -17.99 -2.65
CA PRO A 48 -7.37 -18.59 -1.49
C PRO A 48 -6.19 -17.76 -0.97
N ASP A 49 -5.56 -16.98 -1.84
CA ASP A 49 -4.40 -16.14 -1.51
C ASP A 49 -4.78 -14.68 -1.19
N ILE A 50 -6.08 -14.39 -0.99
CA ILE A 50 -6.57 -13.01 -0.85
C ILE A 50 -5.93 -12.28 0.34
N GLU A 51 -5.64 -12.98 1.44
CA GLU A 51 -5.02 -12.36 2.61
C GLU A 51 -3.62 -11.82 2.28
N GLN A 52 -2.81 -12.61 1.55
CA GLN A 52 -1.46 -12.21 1.17
C GLN A 52 -1.52 -11.03 0.21
N GLN A 53 -2.45 -11.05 -0.75
CA GLN A 53 -2.66 -9.93 -1.67
C GLN A 53 -3.07 -8.65 -0.95
N LEU A 54 -4.03 -8.73 -0.02
CA LEU A 54 -4.46 -7.61 0.80
C LEU A 54 -3.32 -7.01 1.62
N ARG A 55 -2.52 -7.87 2.27
CA ARG A 55 -1.34 -7.44 3.04
C ARG A 55 -0.30 -6.77 2.16
N SER A 56 -0.01 -7.32 0.99
CA SER A 56 0.95 -6.72 0.04
C SER A 56 0.45 -5.37 -0.42
N ALA A 57 -0.79 -5.29 -0.94
CA ALA A 57 -1.38 -4.05 -1.43
C ALA A 57 -1.42 -2.97 -0.35
N TYR A 58 -1.79 -3.32 0.87
CA TYR A 58 -1.82 -2.39 2.00
C TYR A 58 -0.41 -1.91 2.39
N THR A 59 0.57 -2.80 2.37
CA THR A 59 1.96 -2.46 2.68
C THR A 59 2.52 -1.52 1.63
N ASP A 60 2.29 -1.80 0.35
CA ASP A 60 2.74 -0.96 -0.76
C ASP A 60 2.07 0.42 -0.73
N LEU A 61 0.78 0.45 -0.38
CA LEU A 61 0.02 1.68 -0.19
C LEU A 61 0.59 2.56 0.94
N LEU A 62 0.98 1.97 2.07
CA LEU A 62 1.56 2.69 3.21
C LEU A 62 3.02 3.09 2.99
N GLN A 63 3.80 2.28 2.27
CA GLN A 63 5.22 2.55 2.01
C GLN A 63 5.44 3.49 0.83
N GLY A 64 4.46 3.61 -0.06
CA GLY A 64 4.54 4.50 -1.20
C GLY A 64 4.55 5.97 -0.79
N THR A 65 5.18 6.80 -1.62
CA THR A 65 5.14 8.27 -1.55
C THR A 65 3.82 8.84 -2.06
N PHE A 66 2.73 8.14 -1.78
CA PHE A 66 1.37 8.58 -2.06
C PHE A 66 1.02 9.69 -1.05
N GLY A 67 0.12 10.60 -1.42
CA GLY A 67 -0.17 11.81 -0.63
C GLY A 67 -0.74 11.52 0.77
N THR A 68 -1.29 12.55 1.40
CA THR A 68 -1.92 12.44 2.73
C THR A 68 -3.18 11.56 2.67
N ASN A 69 -3.25 10.55 3.56
CA ASN A 69 -4.36 9.59 3.72
C ASN A 69 -4.63 8.71 2.50
N PRO A 70 -3.74 7.74 2.18
CA PRO A 70 -4.06 6.76 1.16
C PRO A 70 -5.15 5.80 1.66
N ILE A 71 -6.00 5.31 0.75
CA ILE A 71 -7.06 4.35 1.06
C ILE A 71 -6.94 3.13 0.15
N LEU A 72 -7.08 1.93 0.72
CA LEU A 72 -7.26 0.68 -0.01
C LEU A 72 -8.76 0.36 -0.10
N LEU A 73 -9.29 0.31 -1.32
CA LEU A 73 -10.65 -0.11 -1.63
C LEU A 73 -10.64 -1.55 -2.11
N ILE A 74 -11.34 -2.41 -1.41
CA ILE A 74 -11.58 -3.80 -1.80
C ILE A 74 -12.92 -3.82 -2.53
N ALA A 75 -12.89 -4.06 -3.84
CA ALA A 75 -14.07 -4.04 -4.69
C ALA A 75 -14.60 -5.47 -4.89
N ASP A 76 -15.76 -5.77 -4.31
CA ASP A 76 -16.41 -7.06 -4.43
C ASP A 76 -17.15 -7.18 -5.77
N PHE A 77 -16.75 -8.16 -6.58
CA PHE A 77 -17.36 -8.50 -7.87
C PHE A 77 -17.95 -9.93 -7.87
N GLY A 78 -18.47 -10.37 -6.73
CA GLY A 78 -19.05 -11.71 -6.55
C GLY A 78 -18.10 -12.67 -5.84
N ALA A 79 -17.40 -12.16 -4.83
CA ALA A 79 -16.59 -12.96 -3.93
C ALA A 79 -17.46 -13.93 -3.12
N ASP A 80 -16.91 -15.11 -2.82
CA ASP A 80 -17.57 -16.07 -1.96
C ASP A 80 -17.54 -15.63 -0.48
N VAL A 81 -18.34 -16.31 0.34
CA VAL A 81 -18.52 -15.95 1.75
C VAL A 81 -17.19 -16.04 2.51
N GLU A 82 -16.35 -17.02 2.17
CA GLU A 82 -15.04 -17.19 2.82
C GLU A 82 -14.10 -16.02 2.49
N THR A 83 -13.96 -15.68 1.21
CA THR A 83 -13.13 -14.57 0.73
C THR A 83 -13.62 -13.23 1.31
N LEU A 84 -14.93 -13.01 1.34
CA LEU A 84 -15.53 -11.81 1.96
C LEU A 84 -15.26 -11.74 3.47
N THR A 85 -15.27 -12.88 4.16
CA THR A 85 -14.97 -12.94 5.59
C THR A 85 -13.53 -12.50 5.85
N VAL A 86 -12.58 -13.00 5.05
CA VAL A 86 -11.16 -12.60 5.14
C VAL A 86 -11.00 -11.09 4.88
N CYS A 87 -11.61 -10.57 3.82
CA CYS A 87 -11.59 -9.14 3.51
C CYS A 87 -12.17 -8.29 4.67
N THR A 88 -13.25 -8.77 5.29
CA THR A 88 -13.94 -8.06 6.37
C THR A 88 -13.08 -7.99 7.63
N ILE A 89 -12.50 -9.12 8.02
CA ILE A 89 -11.56 -9.20 9.15
C ILE A 89 -10.37 -8.27 8.90
N PHE A 90 -9.84 -8.27 7.68
CA PHE A 90 -8.74 -7.40 7.31
C PHE A 90 -9.08 -5.90 7.46
N CYS A 91 -10.26 -5.49 7.00
CA CYS A 91 -10.73 -4.10 7.12
C CYS A 91 -10.97 -3.67 8.57
N GLN A 92 -11.40 -4.58 9.45
CA GLN A 92 -11.53 -4.28 10.88
C GLN A 92 -10.18 -3.99 11.55
N GLY A 93 -9.11 -4.65 11.08
CA GLY A 93 -7.75 -4.46 11.58
C GLY A 93 -7.01 -3.27 10.98
N CYS A 94 -7.48 -2.71 9.86
CA CYS A 94 -6.76 -1.70 9.07
C CYS A 94 -7.58 -0.43 8.84
N SER A 95 -7.19 0.68 9.46
CA SER A 95 -7.94 1.96 9.40
C SER A 95 -8.08 2.58 8.01
N TYR A 96 -7.19 2.22 7.07
CA TYR A 96 -7.19 2.74 5.70
C TYR A 96 -7.73 1.75 4.67
N ALA A 97 -8.33 0.63 5.09
CA ALA A 97 -8.94 -0.35 4.19
C ALA A 97 -10.47 -0.30 4.29
N ARG A 98 -11.16 -0.40 3.16
CA ARG A 98 -12.63 -0.47 3.09
C ARG A 98 -13.09 -1.42 1.99
N ILE A 99 -14.19 -2.13 2.26
CA ILE A 99 -14.90 -2.92 1.26
C ILE A 99 -15.97 -2.05 0.61
N CYS A 100 -16.12 -2.19 -0.70
CA CYS A 100 -17.20 -1.62 -1.49
C CYS A 100 -17.69 -2.66 -2.51
N SER A 101 -18.95 -2.58 -2.90
CA SER A 101 -19.42 -3.33 -4.06
C SER A 101 -18.78 -2.76 -5.33
N GLY A 102 -18.51 -3.62 -6.32
CA GLY A 102 -18.00 -3.20 -7.63
C GLY A 102 -18.87 -2.13 -8.31
N ASP A 103 -20.19 -2.20 -8.10
CA ASP A 103 -21.15 -1.23 -8.65
C ASP A 103 -21.07 0.14 -7.97
N ASP A 104 -20.67 0.18 -6.70
CA ASP A 104 -20.54 1.41 -5.90
C ASP A 104 -19.19 2.09 -6.07
N LEU A 105 -18.21 1.40 -6.66
CA LEU A 105 -16.84 1.90 -6.85
C LEU A 105 -16.77 3.30 -7.50
N PRO A 106 -17.53 3.62 -8.57
CA PRO A 106 -17.50 4.96 -9.17
C PRO A 106 -17.98 6.05 -8.21
N SER A 107 -18.95 5.74 -7.37
CA SER A 107 -19.53 6.66 -6.38
C SER A 107 -18.55 6.91 -5.23
N VAL A 108 -17.89 5.86 -4.75
CA VAL A 108 -16.86 5.96 -3.70
C VAL A 108 -15.67 6.78 -4.17
N LEU A 109 -15.18 6.55 -5.40
CA LEU A 109 -14.07 7.30 -5.97
C LEU A 109 -14.39 8.80 -6.14
N LYS A 110 -15.61 9.15 -6.58
CA LYS A 110 -16.06 10.55 -6.65
C LYS A 110 -16.12 11.21 -5.27
N GLY A 111 -16.57 10.49 -4.25
CA GLY A 111 -16.61 10.98 -2.87
C GLY A 111 -15.23 11.30 -2.30
N LEU A 112 -14.19 10.61 -2.76
CA LEU A 112 -12.80 10.85 -2.36
C LEU A 112 -12.16 12.05 -3.09
N GLN A 113 -12.70 12.49 -4.23
CA GLN A 113 -12.21 13.66 -4.97
C GLN A 113 -12.76 15.00 -4.44
N ASN A 114 -13.88 14.97 -3.72
CA ASN A 114 -14.59 16.15 -3.20
C ASN A 114 -14.30 16.46 -1.72
N LYS A 115 -13.38 15.73 -1.08
CA LYS A 115 -12.89 15.99 0.27
C LYS A 115 -11.50 16.61 0.22
#